data_AF-A0A7K3MTC0-F1
#
_entry.id   AF-A0A7K3MTC0-F1
#
_cell.length_a   1.000
_cell.length_b   1.000
_cell.length_c   1.000
_cell.angle_alpha   90.00
_cell.angle_beta   90.00
_cell.angle_gamma   90.00
#
_symmetry.space_group_name_H-M   'P 1'
#
loop_
_entity.id
_entity.type
_entity.pdbx_description
1 polymer ?
#
loop_
_entity_poly.entity_id
_entity_poly.type
_entity_poly.pdbx_seq_one_letter_code
_entity_poly.pdbx_strand_id
1 'polypeptide(L)'
;MKPKSETDLLKERIIILEQKRADELELLKNQFRGVRESLKPAKLIKNLFHDVINSPEIKNNMAIKAISLCTGFISKKLIVGSSHNSFKKVLGSLVQFGATNMLSKNFYDLKSKANHFLKRF
;
A
#
# COMPACT_ATOMS: atom_id res chain seq x y z
N MET A 1 -1.93 -76.54 -9.66
CA MET A 1 -1.67 -75.33 -8.83
C MET A 1 -2.54 -75.45 -7.58
N LYS A 2 -1.99 -75.29 -6.37
CA LYS A 2 -2.79 -75.34 -5.14
C LYS A 2 -3.69 -74.09 -5.08
N PRO A 3 -4.96 -74.21 -4.67
CA PRO A 3 -5.84 -73.04 -4.50
C PRO A 3 -5.27 -72.13 -3.41
N LYS A 4 -5.22 -70.81 -3.67
CA LYS A 4 -4.80 -69.82 -2.66
C LYS A 4 -5.75 -69.91 -1.47
N SER A 5 -5.18 -70.00 -0.26
CA SER A 5 -5.94 -69.96 0.97
C SER A 5 -6.56 -68.57 1.18
N GLU A 6 -7.66 -68.48 1.93
CA GLU A 6 -8.26 -67.19 2.33
C GLU A 6 -7.25 -66.29 3.05
N THR A 7 -6.31 -66.89 3.79
CA THR A 7 -5.19 -66.18 4.44
C THR A 7 -4.17 -65.63 3.44
N ASP A 8 -3.95 -66.29 2.30
CA ASP A 8 -3.05 -65.80 1.25
C ASP A 8 -3.68 -64.63 0.49
N LEU A 9 -4.99 -64.70 0.24
CA LEU A 9 -5.78 -63.60 -0.35
C LEU A 9 -5.79 -62.37 0.56
N LEU A 10 -5.92 -62.56 1.87
CA LEU A 10 -5.89 -61.47 2.84
C LEU A 10 -4.53 -60.76 2.85
N LYS A 11 -3.42 -61.52 2.84
CA LYS A 11 -2.07 -60.95 2.79
C LYS A 11 -1.83 -60.15 1.51
N GLU A 12 -2.28 -60.68 0.36
CA GLU A 12 -2.18 -59.98 -0.92
C GLU A 12 -2.97 -58.66 -0.92
N ARG A 13 -4.19 -58.67 -0.35
CA ARG A 13 -5.00 -57.46 -0.15
C ARG A 13 -4.31 -56.44 0.76
N ILE A 14 -3.68 -56.89 1.85
CA ILE A 14 -2.95 -56.01 2.77
C ILE A 14 -1.80 -55.32 2.03
N ILE A 15 -0.99 -56.07 1.28
CA ILE A 15 0.14 -55.52 0.51
C ILE A 15 -0.33 -54.47 -0.50
N ILE A 16 -1.42 -54.76 -1.24
CA ILE A 16 -1.99 -53.82 -2.21
C ILE A 16 -2.48 -52.54 -1.50
N LEU A 17 -3.14 -52.67 -0.35
CA LEU A 17 -3.65 -51.52 0.41
C LEU A 17 -2.51 -50.69 1.01
N GLU A 18 -1.43 -51.33 1.46
CA GLU A 18 -0.24 -50.64 1.97
C GLU A 18 0.47 -49.85 0.87
N GLN A 19 0.63 -50.42 -0.32
CA GLN A 19 1.17 -49.70 -1.48
C GLN A 19 0.29 -48.51 -1.85
N LYS A 20 -1.03 -48.73 -1.99
CA LYS A 20 -1.97 -47.66 -2.30
C LYS A 20 -1.91 -46.52 -1.28
N ARG A 21 -1.83 -46.86 0.01
CA ARG A 21 -1.71 -45.87 1.09
C ARG A 21 -0.39 -45.08 1.00
N ALA A 22 0.71 -45.74 0.64
CA ALA A 22 2.00 -45.07 0.46
C ALA A 22 1.95 -44.06 -0.69
N ASP A 23 1.37 -44.45 -1.83
CA ASP A 23 1.22 -43.59 -3.01
C ASP A 23 0.31 -42.39 -2.72
N GLU A 24 -0.83 -42.61 -2.06
CA GLU A 24 -1.74 -41.54 -1.65
C GLU A 24 -1.08 -40.55 -0.68
N LEU A 25 -0.25 -41.05 0.24
CA LEU A 25 0.48 -40.21 1.18
C LEU A 25 1.55 -39.37 0.49
N GLU A 26 2.24 -39.92 -0.51
CA GLU A 26 3.20 -39.17 -1.32
C GLU A 26 2.52 -38.08 -2.14
N LEU A 27 1.39 -38.40 -2.79
CA LEU A 27 0.60 -37.43 -3.52
C LEU A 27 0.13 -36.28 -2.62
N LEU A 28 -0.36 -36.60 -1.42
CA LEU A 28 -0.80 -35.61 -0.44
C LEU A 28 0.36 -34.71 0.00
N LYS A 29 1.55 -35.26 0.25
CA LYS A 29 2.74 -34.47 0.59
C LYS A 29 3.12 -33.53 -0.55
N ASN A 30 3.03 -33.97 -1.80
CA ASN A 30 3.35 -33.16 -2.97
C ASN A 30 2.34 -32.02 -3.14
N GLN A 31 1.05 -32.29 -3.01
CA GLN A 31 0.00 -31.26 -3.02
C GLN A 31 0.19 -30.26 -1.88
N PHE A 32 0.49 -30.73 -0.67
CA PHE A 32 0.75 -29.87 0.48
C PHE A 32 1.98 -28.97 0.27
N ARG A 33 3.06 -29.49 -0.32
CA ARG A 33 4.22 -28.66 -0.70
C ARG A 33 3.85 -27.61 -1.74
N GLY A 34 3.04 -27.96 -2.74
CA GLY A 34 2.54 -27.01 -3.75
C GLY A 34 1.71 -25.88 -3.14
N VAL A 35 0.76 -26.22 -2.25
CA VAL A 35 -0.06 -25.25 -1.52
C VAL A 35 0.81 -24.39 -0.58
N ARG A 36 1.75 -25.00 0.13
CA ARG A 36 2.68 -24.26 0.99
C ARG A 36 3.51 -23.27 0.19
N GLU A 37 3.96 -23.66 -1.02
CA GLU A 37 4.74 -22.80 -1.91
C GLU A 37 3.91 -21.66 -2.51
N SER A 38 2.64 -21.90 -2.83
CA SER A 38 1.73 -20.87 -3.34
C SER A 38 1.31 -19.87 -2.27
N LEU A 39 1.17 -20.32 -1.03
CA LEU A 39 0.86 -19.47 0.14
C LEU A 39 2.07 -18.70 0.68
N LYS A 40 3.28 -18.93 0.15
CA LYS A 40 4.45 -18.13 0.55
C LYS A 40 4.18 -16.66 0.24
N PRO A 41 4.34 -15.74 1.21
CA PRO A 41 4.09 -14.32 1.01
C PRO A 41 4.82 -13.75 -0.20
N ALA A 42 6.05 -14.19 -0.45
CA ALA A 42 6.84 -13.76 -1.62
C ALA A 42 6.16 -14.08 -2.97
N LYS A 43 5.50 -15.25 -3.09
CA LYS A 43 4.83 -15.67 -4.32
C LYS A 43 3.47 -14.99 -4.48
N LEU A 44 2.75 -14.78 -3.37
CA LEU A 44 1.53 -13.96 -3.35
C LEU A 44 1.80 -12.52 -3.75
N ILE A 45 2.83 -11.89 -3.17
CA ILE A 45 3.29 -10.54 -3.53
C ILE A 45 3.65 -10.52 -5.00
N LYS A 46 4.47 -11.46 -5.50
CA LYS A 46 4.85 -11.51 -6.91
C LYS A 46 3.65 -11.56 -7.85
N ASN A 47 2.65 -12.39 -7.55
CA ASN A 47 1.44 -12.51 -8.36
C ASN A 47 0.59 -11.23 -8.28
N LEU A 48 0.38 -10.67 -7.08
CA LEU A 48 -0.32 -9.40 -6.90
C LEU A 48 0.35 -8.25 -7.67
N PHE A 49 1.69 -8.14 -7.60
CA PHE A 49 2.42 -7.13 -8.36
C PHE A 49 2.30 -7.34 -9.87
N HIS A 50 2.34 -8.59 -10.34
CA HIS A 50 2.15 -8.91 -11.76
C HIS A 50 0.74 -8.53 -12.24
N ASP A 51 -0.30 -8.85 -11.47
CA ASP A 51 -1.69 -8.57 -11.81
C ASP A 51 -2.01 -7.07 -11.72
N VAL A 52 -1.48 -6.39 -10.71
CA VAL A 52 -1.58 -4.93 -10.51
C VAL A 52 -0.89 -4.17 -11.65
N ILE A 53 0.28 -4.63 -12.08
CA ILE A 53 1.03 -4.02 -13.18
C ILE A 53 0.42 -4.39 -14.53
N ASN A 54 -0.30 -5.49 -14.71
CA ASN A 54 -0.86 -5.84 -16.02
C ASN A 54 -2.29 -5.33 -16.26
N SER A 55 -3.02 -4.93 -15.21
CA SER A 55 -4.35 -4.34 -15.35
C SER A 55 -4.28 -2.85 -15.76
N PRO A 56 -4.87 -2.44 -16.91
CA PRO A 56 -4.87 -1.05 -17.38
C PRO A 56 -5.53 -0.08 -16.38
N GLU A 57 -6.59 -0.53 -15.71
CA GLU A 57 -7.35 0.28 -14.74
C GLU A 57 -6.54 0.51 -13.45
N ILE A 58 -5.82 -0.52 -13.00
CA ILE A 58 -5.00 -0.43 -11.79
C ILE A 58 -3.75 0.42 -12.04
N LYS A 59 -3.12 0.34 -13.22
CA LYS A 59 -2.01 1.24 -13.60
C LYS A 59 -2.37 2.71 -13.43
N ASN A 60 -3.52 3.12 -13.99
CA ASN A 60 -3.97 4.52 -13.89
C ASN A 60 -4.24 4.91 -12.43
N ASN A 61 -4.95 4.08 -11.68
CA ASN A 61 -5.21 4.36 -10.27
C ASN A 61 -3.94 4.39 -9.40
N MET A 62 -2.95 3.55 -9.69
CA MET A 62 -1.69 3.49 -8.95
C MET A 62 -0.75 4.65 -9.31
N ALA A 63 -0.71 5.07 -10.58
CA ALA A 63 0.01 6.27 -11.00
C ALA A 63 -0.58 7.52 -10.32
N ILE A 64 -1.92 7.66 -10.31
CA ILE A 64 -2.60 8.77 -9.63
C ILE A 64 -2.31 8.74 -8.12
N LYS A 65 -2.34 7.56 -7.47
CA LYS A 65 -1.98 7.41 -6.06
C LYS A 65 -0.51 7.72 -5.77
N ALA A 66 0.41 7.32 -6.64
CA ALA A 66 1.82 7.63 -6.50
C ALA A 66 2.05 9.15 -6.62
N ILE A 67 1.42 9.80 -7.60
CA ILE A 67 1.47 11.26 -7.77
C ILE A 67 0.89 11.96 -6.54
N SER A 68 -0.25 11.52 -6.02
CA SER A 68 -0.86 12.14 -4.84
C SER A 68 -0.05 11.91 -3.56
N LEU A 69 0.58 10.75 -3.40
CA LEU A 69 1.51 10.48 -2.29
C LEU A 69 2.78 11.32 -2.39
N CYS A 70 3.41 11.39 -3.56
CA CYS A 70 4.58 12.23 -3.77
C CYS A 70 4.24 13.70 -3.53
N THR A 71 3.14 14.19 -4.11
CA THR A 71 2.67 15.56 -3.94
C THR A 71 2.32 15.85 -2.48
N GLY A 72 1.62 14.94 -1.81
CA GLY A 72 1.26 15.06 -0.40
C GLY A 72 2.47 15.03 0.52
N PHE A 73 3.49 14.21 0.22
CA PHE A 73 4.73 14.14 0.97
C PHE A 73 5.57 15.41 0.80
N ILE A 74 5.72 15.90 -0.44
CA ILE A 74 6.39 17.17 -0.74
C ILE A 74 5.65 18.32 -0.05
N SER A 75 4.32 18.37 -0.18
CA SER A 75 3.47 19.36 0.48
C SER A 75 3.64 19.34 2.00
N LYS A 76 3.57 18.15 2.63
CA LYS A 76 3.82 17.99 4.07
C LYS A 76 5.23 18.43 4.46
N LYS A 77 6.24 18.14 3.64
CA LYS A 77 7.63 18.54 3.91
C LYS A 77 7.83 20.06 3.80
N LEU A 78 7.14 20.73 2.87
CA LEU A 78 7.19 22.17 2.69
C LEU A 78 6.36 22.94 3.72
N ILE A 79 5.15 22.45 4.04
CA ILE A 79 4.20 23.13 4.93
C ILE A 79 4.45 22.78 6.40
N VAL A 80 4.50 21.49 6.73
CA VAL A 80 4.52 20.99 8.11
C VAL A 80 5.95 20.68 8.59
N GLY A 81 6.80 20.16 7.72
CA GLY A 81 8.16 19.73 8.06
C GLY A 81 9.09 20.88 8.44
N SER A 82 10.01 20.60 9.38
CA SER A 82 11.14 21.45 9.79
C SER A 82 12.18 21.59 8.65
N SER A 83 11.78 22.08 7.47
CA SER A 83 12.73 22.68 6.54
C SER A 83 13.31 23.89 7.26
N HIS A 84 14.56 23.78 7.73
CA HIS A 84 15.31 24.76 8.48
C HIS A 84 15.11 26.17 7.90
N ASN A 85 14.18 26.92 8.49
CA ASN A 85 13.89 28.36 8.37
C ASN A 85 13.70 29.03 6.99
N SER A 86 14.37 28.65 5.90
CA SER A 86 14.51 29.51 4.73
C SER A 86 13.25 29.61 3.86
N PHE A 87 12.61 28.49 3.51
CA PHE A 87 11.44 28.53 2.62
C PHE A 87 10.22 29.19 3.28
N LYS A 88 9.96 28.86 4.56
CA LYS A 88 8.89 29.50 5.35
C LYS A 88 9.14 30.99 5.55
N LYS A 89 10.39 31.42 5.75
CA LYS A 89 10.76 32.83 5.80
C LYS A 89 10.50 33.54 4.47
N VAL A 90 10.90 32.96 3.34
CA VAL A 90 10.65 33.56 2.02
C VAL A 90 9.16 33.72 1.75
N LEU A 91 8.36 32.66 1.99
CA LEU A 91 6.91 32.75 1.84
C LEU A 91 6.27 33.76 2.81
N GLY A 92 6.69 33.75 4.08
CA GLY A 92 6.23 34.72 5.08
C GLY A 92 6.57 36.16 4.71
N SER A 93 7.80 36.40 4.22
CA SER A 93 8.25 37.72 3.76
C SER A 93 7.52 38.18 2.51
N LEU A 94 7.18 37.30 1.57
CA LEU A 94 6.38 37.64 0.39
C LEU A 94 4.94 38.01 0.77
N VAL A 95 4.32 37.23 1.67
CA VAL A 95 2.99 37.54 2.19
C VAL A 95 3.01 38.88 2.94
N GLN A 96 4.01 39.09 3.80
CA GLN A 96 4.18 40.34 4.53
C GLN A 96 4.40 41.51 3.58
N PHE A 97 5.25 41.38 2.57
CA PHE A 97 5.51 42.43 1.58
C PHE A 97 4.25 42.77 0.76
N GLY A 98 3.49 41.75 0.34
CA GLY A 98 2.22 41.94 -0.35
C GLY A 98 1.18 42.65 0.52
N ALA A 99 1.01 42.20 1.77
CA ALA A 99 0.12 42.84 2.73
C ALA A 99 0.56 44.28 3.02
N THR A 100 1.83 44.52 3.31
CA THR A 100 2.37 45.85 3.59
C THR A 100 2.23 46.79 2.40
N ASN A 101 2.45 46.33 1.16
CA ASN A 101 2.24 47.16 -0.04
C ASN A 101 0.76 47.50 -0.28
N MET A 102 -0.16 46.61 0.07
CA MET A 102 -1.60 46.89 -0.04
C MET A 102 -2.07 47.84 1.06
N LEU A 103 -1.55 47.68 2.28
CA LEU A 103 -1.86 48.54 3.42
C LEU A 103 -1.23 49.94 3.27
N SER A 104 -0.03 50.06 2.71
CA SER A 104 0.67 51.34 2.50
C SER A 104 0.02 52.20 1.42
N LYS A 105 -0.55 51.58 0.38
CA LYS A 105 -1.30 52.29 -0.67
C LYS A 105 -2.67 52.82 -0.22
N ASN A 106 -3.27 52.21 0.82
CA ASN A 106 -4.61 52.56 1.32
C ASN A 106 -4.60 53.05 2.79
N PHE A 107 -3.46 53.57 3.27
CA PHE A 107 -3.22 53.82 4.69
C PHE A 107 -4.24 54.78 5.34
N TYR A 108 -4.77 55.74 4.57
CA TYR A 108 -5.82 56.66 5.02
C TYR A 108 -7.18 55.96 5.25
N ASP A 109 -7.53 55.01 4.39
CA ASP A 109 -8.81 54.29 4.43
C ASP A 109 -8.83 53.17 5.47
N LEU A 110 -7.65 52.61 5.78
CA LEU A 110 -7.49 51.65 6.85
C LEU A 110 -7.53 52.33 8.23
N LYS A 111 -6.90 53.49 8.39
CA LYS A 111 -6.89 54.21 9.68
C LYS A 111 -8.30 54.62 10.12
N SER A 112 -9.14 55.03 9.17
CA SER A 112 -10.55 55.36 9.44
C SER A 112 -11.37 54.11 9.78
N LYS A 113 -11.21 53.01 9.03
CA LYS A 113 -11.90 51.72 9.31
C LYS A 113 -11.45 51.07 10.61
N ALA A 114 -10.16 51.11 10.93
CA ALA A 114 -9.62 50.60 12.18
C ALA A 114 -10.10 51.43 13.38
N ASN A 115 -10.06 52.77 13.30
CA ASN A 115 -10.60 53.62 14.35
C ASN A 115 -12.12 53.45 14.52
N HIS A 116 -12.85 53.18 13.45
CA HIS A 116 -14.28 52.89 13.54
C HIS A 116 -14.57 51.52 14.16
N PHE A 117 -13.73 50.51 13.91
CA PHE A 117 -13.86 49.18 14.52
C PHE A 117 -13.47 49.19 16.01
N LEU A 118 -12.39 49.91 16.36
CA LEU A 118 -11.93 50.06 17.74
C LEU A 118 -12.85 50.91 18.61
N LYS A 119 -13.65 51.80 18.02
CA LYS A 119 -14.70 52.55 18.74
C LYS A 119 -16.02 51.78 18.89
N ARG A 120 -16.16 50.63 18.21
CA ARG A 120 -17.36 49.79 18.24
C ARG A 120 -17.25 48.61 19.22
N PHE A 121 -16.08 48.46 19.84
CA PHE A 121 -15.80 47.55 20.94
C PHE A 121 -15.51 48.36 22.20
#